data_AF-A0A7V4AP84-F1
#
_entry.id   AF-A0A7V4AP84-F1
#
_cell.length_a   1.000
_cell.length_b   1.000
_cell.length_c   1.000
_cell.angle_alpha   90.00
_cell.angle_beta   90.00
_cell.angle_gamma   90.00
#
_symmetry.space_group_name_H-M   'P 1'
#
loop_
_entity.id
_entity.type
_entity.pdbx_description
1 polymer ?
#
loop_
_entity_poly.entity_id
_entity_poly.type
_entity_poly.pdbx_seq_one_letter_code
_entity_poly.pdbx_strand_id
1 'polypeptide(L)'
;PEEGRLGARFVVDLWLKVPFEGKGDKLEETVDYAAVYALVEEVVRHRRFYLIEALADHLAEALLQAFPRLEGVRVRVHKPHAPIPGVFRDVYAETEKTRS
;
A
#
# COMPACT_ATOMS: atom_id res chain seq x y z
N PRO A 1 -1.53 18.67 -21.72
CA PRO A 1 -2.63 18.34 -20.79
C PRO A 1 -2.16 18.41 -19.33
N GLU A 2 -2.72 19.36 -18.58
CA GLU A 2 -2.30 19.83 -17.25
C GLU A 2 -2.65 18.87 -16.07
N GLU A 3 -2.71 17.56 -16.29
CA GLU A 3 -3.01 16.59 -15.21
C GLU A 3 -1.78 16.19 -14.38
N GLY A 4 -0.62 16.80 -14.63
CA GLY A 4 0.62 16.50 -13.90
C GLY A 4 0.82 17.29 -12.60
N ARG A 5 -0.12 18.18 -12.22
CA ARG A 5 0.12 19.23 -11.22
C ARG A 5 -0.80 19.20 -10.00
N LEU A 6 -2.00 18.62 -10.11
CA LEU A 6 -2.88 18.35 -8.97
C LEU A 6 -2.68 16.89 -8.56
N GLY A 7 -1.79 16.64 -7.60
CA GLY A 7 -1.53 15.31 -7.09
C GLY A 7 -2.85 14.64 -6.66
N ALA A 8 -3.23 13.56 -7.35
CA ALA A 8 -4.38 12.78 -6.95
C ALA A 8 -4.15 12.27 -5.52
N ARG A 9 -5.10 12.52 -4.62
CA ARG A 9 -5.08 11.92 -3.29
C ARG A 9 -5.32 10.43 -3.44
N PHE A 10 -4.35 9.64 -3.02
CA PHE A 10 -4.51 8.19 -2.85
C PHE A 10 -4.75 7.89 -1.38
N VAL A 11 -5.61 6.93 -1.09
CA VAL A 11 -5.72 6.32 0.24
C VAL A 11 -5.25 4.88 0.09
N VAL A 12 -4.35 4.43 0.95
CA VAL A 12 -3.75 3.10 0.89
C VAL A 12 -4.14 2.33 2.14
N ASP A 13 -4.88 1.25 1.95
CA ASP A 13 -5.17 0.28 3.00
C ASP A 13 -4.17 -0.88 2.90
N LEU A 14 -3.63 -1.28 4.04
CA LEU A 14 -2.69 -2.39 4.15
C LEU A 14 -3.20 -3.42 5.13
N TRP A 15 -3.23 -4.67 4.70
CA TRP A 15 -3.37 -5.83 5.57
C TRP A 15 -2.07 -6.62 5.54
N LEU A 16 -1.49 -6.85 6.72
CA LEU A 16 -0.19 -7.50 6.90
C LEU A 16 -0.39 -8.86 7.57
N LYS A 17 0.03 -9.93 6.90
CA LYS A 17 0.08 -11.27 7.49
C LYS A 17 1.45 -11.46 8.15
N VAL A 18 1.48 -11.37 9.45
CA VAL A 18 2.70 -11.53 10.26
C VAL A 18 2.42 -12.61 11.32
N PRO A 19 3.30 -13.62 11.47
CA PRO A 19 3.21 -14.54 12.60
C PRO A 19 3.68 -13.79 13.86
N PHE A 20 2.80 -13.65 14.85
CA PHE A 20 3.14 -13.07 16.15
C PHE A 20 2.48 -13.85 17.29
N GLU A 21 3.19 -14.00 18.41
CA GLU A 21 2.61 -14.44 19.67
C GLU A 21 2.32 -13.19 20.49
N GLY A 22 1.05 -12.79 20.64
CA GLY A 22 0.63 -11.57 21.36
C GLY A 22 0.90 -11.58 22.87
N LYS A 23 1.87 -12.37 23.35
CA LYS A 23 2.20 -12.58 24.76
C LYS A 23 3.39 -11.76 25.24
N GLY A 24 4.23 -11.24 24.33
CA GLY A 24 5.48 -10.56 24.67
C GLY A 24 5.42 -9.04 24.78
N ASP A 25 4.42 -8.39 24.16
CA ASP A 25 4.31 -6.92 24.02
C ASP A 25 5.63 -6.23 23.61
N LYS A 26 6.38 -6.86 22.70
CA LYS A 26 7.65 -6.33 22.17
C LYS A 26 7.48 -5.98 20.70
N LEU A 27 7.84 -4.76 20.35
CA LEU A 27 7.82 -4.26 18.97
C LEU A 27 8.74 -5.09 18.04
N GLU A 28 9.80 -5.67 18.58
CA GLU A 28 10.77 -6.54 17.90
C GLU A 28 10.17 -7.87 17.41
N GLU A 29 9.02 -8.27 17.96
CA GLU A 29 8.35 -9.53 17.63
C GLU A 29 7.38 -9.38 16.45
N THR A 30 7.12 -8.15 16.00
CA THR A 30 6.18 -7.84 14.92
C THR A 30 6.82 -6.98 13.82
N VAL A 31 6.04 -6.60 12.82
CA VAL A 31 6.45 -5.64 11.80
C VAL A 31 6.20 -4.22 12.34
N ASP A 32 7.24 -3.38 12.30
CA ASP A 32 7.13 -1.96 12.68
C ASP A 32 6.27 -1.20 11.66
N TYR A 33 5.08 -0.77 12.09
CA TYR A 33 4.16 -0.01 11.25
C TYR A 33 4.68 1.38 10.88
N ALA A 34 5.61 1.96 11.66
CA ALA A 34 6.24 3.23 11.33
C ALA A 34 7.18 3.07 10.12
N ALA A 35 7.95 1.98 10.10
CA ALA A 35 8.79 1.61 8.95
C ALA A 35 7.93 1.28 7.72
N VAL A 36 6.80 0.59 7.89
CA VAL A 36 5.84 0.33 6.79
C VAL A 36 5.32 1.63 6.19
N TYR A 37 4.90 2.58 7.03
CA TYR A 37 4.44 3.89 6.58
C TYR A 37 5.53 4.63 5.80
N ALA A 38 6.76 4.66 6.33
CA ALA A 38 7.88 5.35 5.69
C ALA A 38 8.16 4.80 4.27
N LEU A 39 8.10 3.48 4.10
CA LEU A 39 8.27 2.83 2.80
C LEU A 39 7.13 3.21 1.84
N VAL A 40 5.89 3.18 2.31
CA VAL A 40 4.72 3.55 1.49
C VAL A 40 4.80 5.02 1.06
N GLU A 41 5.16 5.90 1.98
CA GLU A 41 5.34 7.32 1.71
C GLU A 41 6.46 7.55 0.68
N GLU A 42 7.59 6.85 0.83
CA GLU A 42 8.71 6.93 -0.12
C GLU A 42 8.27 6.54 -1.53
N VAL A 43 7.59 5.40 -1.67
CA VAL A 43 7.09 4.90 -2.95
C VAL A 43 6.11 5.88 -3.60
N VAL A 44 5.14 6.38 -2.83
CA VAL A 44 4.09 7.27 -3.34
C VAL A 44 4.64 8.65 -3.70
N ARG A 45 5.65 9.17 -2.98
CA ARG A 45 6.24 10.48 -3.25
C ARG A 45 7.25 10.48 -4.39
N HIS A 46 8.08 9.45 -4.50
CA HIS A 46 9.24 9.46 -5.40
C HIS A 46 8.98 8.75 -6.72
N ARG A 47 7.90 7.96 -6.85
CA ARG A 47 7.53 7.31 -8.10
C ARG A 47 6.18 7.80 -8.59
N ARG A 48 6.12 8.14 -9.88
CA ARG A 48 4.87 8.44 -10.57
C ARG A 48 4.30 7.15 -11.15
N PHE A 49 3.10 6.80 -10.71
CA PHE A 49 2.31 5.70 -11.27
C PHE A 49 1.14 6.27 -12.05
N TYR A 50 0.90 5.72 -13.24
CA TYR A 50 -0.27 6.05 -14.07
C TYR A 50 -1.52 5.27 -13.65
N LEU A 51 -1.33 4.10 -13.06
CA LEU A 51 -2.37 3.14 -12.67
C LEU A 51 -2.29 2.85 -11.18
N ILE A 52 -3.44 2.71 -10.51
CA ILE A 52 -3.52 2.36 -9.08
C ILE A 52 -3.17 0.89 -8.85
N GLU A 53 -3.37 0.05 -9.87
CA GLU A 53 -2.96 -1.34 -9.95
C GLU A 53 -1.44 -1.47 -9.86
N ALA A 54 -0.72 -0.66 -10.64
CA ALA A 54 0.75 -0.68 -10.64
C ALA A 54 1.32 -0.19 -9.30
N LEU A 55 0.68 0.81 -8.69
CA LEU A 55 1.06 1.27 -7.35
C LEU A 55 0.80 0.18 -6.29
N ALA A 56 -0.38 -0.45 -6.31
CA ALA A 56 -0.73 -1.51 -5.37
C ALA A 56 0.23 -2.69 -5.47
N ASP A 57 0.53 -3.14 -6.69
CA ASP A 57 1.43 -4.26 -6.95
C ASP A 57 2.88 -3.97 -6.52
N HIS A 58 3.39 -2.78 -6.85
CA HIS A 58 4.72 -2.37 -6.46
C HIS A 58 4.86 -2.24 -4.93
N LEU A 59 3.86 -1.68 -4.25
CA LEU A 59 3.83 -1.62 -2.78
C LEU A 59 3.83 -3.02 -2.17
N ALA A 60 3.04 -3.96 -2.71
CA ALA A 60 3.02 -5.33 -2.21
C ALA A 60 4.40 -6.00 -2.31
N GLU A 61 5.09 -5.84 -3.44
CA GLU A 61 6.44 -6.37 -3.62
C GLU A 61 7.46 -5.71 -2.71
N ALA A 62 7.45 -4.37 -2.62
CA ALA A 62 8.38 -3.62 -1.79
C ALA A 62 8.22 -3.97 -0.30
N LEU A 63 6.97 -4.11 0.18
CA LEU A 63 6.68 -4.52 1.56
C LEU A 63 7.18 -5.95 1.83
N LEU A 64 6.89 -6.92 0.95
CA LEU A 64 7.37 -8.29 1.13
C LEU A 64 8.90 -8.39 1.10
N GLN A 65 9.58 -7.55 0.30
CA GLN A 65 11.05 -7.51 0.25
C GLN A 65 11.67 -6.85 1.48
N ALA A 66 11.11 -5.73 1.94
CA ALA A 66 11.65 -4.95 3.06
C ALA A 66 11.40 -5.60 4.43
N PHE A 67 10.34 -6.39 4.58
CA PHE A 67 9.94 -6.99 5.85
C PHE A 67 9.99 -8.52 5.80
N PRO A 68 11.12 -9.16 6.19
CA PRO A 68 11.28 -10.61 6.12
C PRO A 68 10.26 -11.42 6.93
N ARG A 69 9.70 -10.85 8.00
CA ARG A 69 8.66 -11.48 8.83
C ARG A 69 7.26 -11.43 8.20
N LEU A 70 7.07 -10.65 7.13
CA LEU A 70 5.79 -10.52 6.45
C LEU A 70 5.59 -11.74 5.54
N GLU A 71 4.68 -12.63 5.93
CA GLU A 71 4.31 -13.82 5.16
C GLU A 71 3.37 -13.50 4.00
N GLY A 72 2.67 -12.38 4.09
CA GLY A 72 1.72 -11.96 3.08
C GLY A 72 1.25 -10.54 3.30
N VAL A 73 0.81 -9.92 2.22
CA VAL A 73 0.32 -8.55 2.22
C VAL A 73 -0.86 -8.44 1.27
N ARG A 74 -1.87 -7.68 1.69
CA ARG A 74 -2.91 -7.18 0.79
C ARG A 74 -2.82 -5.66 0.77
N VAL A 75 -2.69 -5.11 -0.42
CA VAL A 75 -2.59 -3.66 -0.65
C VAL A 75 -3.79 -3.22 -1.46
N ARG A 76 -4.52 -2.24 -0.94
CA ARG A 76 -5.63 -1.60 -1.64
C ARG A 76 -5.37 -0.12 -1.79
N VAL A 77 -5.47 0.38 -3.02
CA VAL A 77 -5.22 1.79 -3.36
C VAL A 77 -6.49 2.40 -3.89
N HIS A 78 -7.04 3.35 -3.14
CA HIS A 78 -8.25 4.10 -3.46
C HIS A 78 -7.94 5.36 -4.26
N LYS A 79 -8.85 5.68 -5.18
CA LYS A 79 -8.83 6.90 -6.00
C LYS A 79 -10.21 7.57 -5.97
N PRO A 80 -10.63 8.15 -4.82
CA PRO A 80 -11.97 8.69 -4.64
C PRO A 80 -12.30 9.88 -5.55
N HIS A 81 -11.27 10.54 -6.10
CA HIS A 81 -11.41 11.68 -7.00
C HIS A 81 -11.00 11.34 -8.45
N ALA A 82 -11.17 10.08 -8.87
CA ALA A 82 -10.95 9.72 -10.26
C ALA A 82 -11.89 10.53 -11.18
N PRO A 83 -11.39 11.13 -12.28
CA PRO A 83 -12.20 11.92 -13.20
C PRO A 83 -13.03 10.99 -14.09
N ILE A 84 -14.05 10.36 -13.54
CA ILE A 84 -14.98 9.49 -14.27
C ILE A 84 -16.31 10.24 -14.39
N PRO A 85 -16.90 10.34 -15.59
CA PRO A 85 -18.25 10.87 -15.76
C PRO A 85 -19.27 9.91 -15.14
N GLY A 86 -19.64 10.16 -13.88
CA GLY A 86 -20.59 9.37 -13.10
C GLY A 86 -20.54 9.72 -11.61
N VAL A 87 -21.57 9.33 -10.86
CA VAL A 87 -21.59 9.47 -9.40
C VAL A 87 -21.16 8.14 -8.78
N PHE A 88 -19.93 8.08 -8.30
CA PHE A 88 -19.42 6.97 -7.51
C PHE A 88 -18.65 7.57 -6.33
N ARG A 89 -18.72 6.90 -5.18
CA ARG A 89 -18.08 7.38 -3.95
C ARG A 89 -16.59 7.12 -3.95
N ASP A 90 -16.19 5.98 -4.51
CA ASP A 90 -14.85 5.46 -4.39
C ASP A 90 -14.60 4.40 -5.47
N VAL A 91 -13.34 4.27 -5.86
CA VAL A 91 -12.84 3.22 -6.75
C VAL A 91 -11.45 2.84 -6.28
N TYR A 92 -11.15 1.55 -6.25
CA TYR A 92 -9.87 1.06 -5.79
C TYR A 92 -9.39 -0.13 -6.59
N ALA A 93 -8.08 -0.33 -6.61
CA ALA A 93 -7.45 -1.57 -7.01
C ALA A 93 -6.90 -2.27 -5.77
N GLU A 94 -6.99 -3.59 -5.75
CA GLU A 94 -6.51 -4.43 -4.65
C GLU A 94 -5.66 -5.56 -5.21
N THR A 95 -4.55 -5.84 -4.54
CA THR A 95 -3.68 -6.99 -4.82
C THR A 95 -3.34 -7.69 -3.50
N GLU A 96 -3.16 -9.01 -3.57
CA GLU A 96 -2.69 -9.82 -2.46
C GLU A 96 -1.51 -10.67 -2.93
N LYS A 97 -0.42 -10.63 -2.16
CA LYS A 97 0.78 -11.45 -2.40
C LYS A 97 1.17 -12.16 -1.11
N THR A 98 1.54 -13.43 -1.21
CA THR A 98 2.10 -14.22 -0.11
C THR A 98 3.50 -14.68 -0.46
N ARG A 99 4.35 -14.87 0.54
CA ARG A 99 5.61 -15.60 0.38
C ARG A 99 5.30 -17.08 0.20
N SER A 100 5.75 -17.65 -0.91
CA SER A 100 5.74 -19.08 -1.19
C SER A 100 6.85 -19.80 -0.44
#